data_AF-A0A1C6EEP7-F1
#
_entry.id   AF-A0A1C6EEP7-F1
#
_cell.length_a   1.000
_cell.length_b   1.000
_cell.length_c   1.000
_cell.angle_alpha   90.00
_cell.angle_beta   90.00
_cell.angle_gamma   90.00
#
_symmetry.space_group_name_H-M   'P 1'
#
loop_
_entity.id
_entity.type
_entity.pdbx_description
1 polymer ?
#
loop_
_entity_poly.entity_id
_entity_poly.type
_entity_poly.pdbx_seq_one_letter_code
_entity_poly.pdbx_strand_id
1 'polypeptide(L)'
;MCWQYLQRDGLRAKIAVEAGACTEAVETIVEVNTYLSSVGFESGGLAAAHAIQKGFTFIPQLHDLYHGNKVAFCTLVQLVMEDVPKEELESVLKFCCDVGLPVCFSDMGYVTLEHDLLRKKGWRTIE
;
A
#
# COMPACT_ATOMS: atom_id res chain seq x y z
N MET A 1 -4.80 -9.15 11.46
CA MET A 1 -3.62 -9.64 12.21
C MET A 1 -2.35 -8.91 11.79
N CYS A 2 -1.96 -8.93 10.50
CA CYS A 2 -0.77 -8.21 10.00
C CYS A 2 -0.75 -6.71 10.36
N TRP A 3 -1.90 -6.05 10.28
CA TRP A 3 -2.03 -4.62 10.59
C TRP A 3 -1.53 -4.24 11.99
N GLN A 4 -1.83 -5.04 13.02
CA GLN A 4 -1.42 -4.75 14.39
C GLN A 4 0.12 -4.80 14.55
N TYR A 5 0.79 -5.72 13.87
CA TYR A 5 2.24 -5.80 13.87
C TYR A 5 2.87 -4.65 13.08
N LEU A 6 2.28 -4.27 11.94
CA LEU A 6 2.72 -3.11 11.16
C LEU A 6 2.64 -1.82 12.00
N GLN A 7 1.53 -1.59 12.69
CA GLN A 7 1.37 -0.45 13.59
C GLN A 7 2.40 -0.44 14.73
N ARG A 8 2.69 -1.60 15.32
CA ARG A 8 3.61 -1.73 16.45
C ARG A 8 5.07 -1.56 16.05
N ASP A 9 5.48 -2.22 14.96
CA ASP A 9 6.91 -2.40 14.64
C ASP A 9 7.34 -1.82 13.29
N GLY A 10 6.43 -1.39 12.42
CA GLY A 10 6.78 -0.96 11.06
C GLY A 10 7.78 0.21 11.03
N LEU A 11 7.50 1.29 11.78
CA LEU A 11 8.42 2.43 11.86
C LEU A 11 9.73 2.06 12.55
N ARG A 12 9.67 1.25 13.61
CA ARG A 12 10.84 0.78 14.36
C ARG A 12 11.77 -0.06 13.48
N ALA A 13 11.18 -0.96 12.70
CA ALA A 13 11.89 -1.81 11.75
C ALA A 13 12.55 -0.97 10.65
N LYS A 14 11.84 0.00 10.07
CA LYS A 14 12.41 0.93 9.09
C LYS A 14 13.64 1.64 9.64
N ILE A 15 13.52 2.28 10.81
CA ILE A 15 14.62 3.01 11.45
C ILE A 15 15.81 2.08 11.73
N ALA A 16 15.55 0.85 12.20
CA ALA A 16 16.61 -0.12 12.46
C ALA A 16 17.34 -0.53 11.17
N VAL A 17 16.61 -0.79 10.07
CA VAL A 17 17.20 -1.13 8.77
C VAL A 17 18.01 0.05 8.19
N GLU A 18 17.51 1.27 8.29
CA GLU A 18 18.26 2.48 7.87
C GLU A 18 19.55 2.67 8.67
N ALA A 19 19.57 2.24 9.94
CA ALA A 19 20.76 2.22 10.79
C ALA A 19 21.66 0.97 10.59
N GLY A 20 21.29 0.06 9.68
CA GLY A 20 22.03 -1.19 9.44
C GLY A 20 21.95 -2.21 10.58
N ALA A 21 20.93 -2.15 11.42
CA ALA A 21 20.75 -3.01 12.58
C ALA A 21 19.59 -4.00 12.40
N CYS A 22 19.83 -5.28 12.70
CA CYS A 22 18.76 -6.28 12.79
C CYS A 22 18.23 -6.35 14.23
N THR A 23 17.01 -5.84 14.44
CA THR A 23 16.33 -5.86 15.74
C THR A 23 15.13 -6.80 15.70
N GLU A 24 14.54 -7.13 16.85
CA GLU A 24 13.31 -7.93 16.92
C GLU A 24 12.16 -7.32 16.10
N ALA A 25 12.09 -5.98 16.01
CA ALA A 25 11.12 -5.29 15.15
C ALA A 25 11.36 -5.61 13.66
N VAL A 26 12.62 -5.70 13.22
CA VAL A 26 12.96 -6.09 11.84
C VAL A 26 12.54 -7.53 11.58
N GLU A 27 12.92 -8.47 12.46
CA GLU A 27 12.53 -9.88 12.33
C GLU A 27 11.00 -10.05 12.28
N THR A 28 10.27 -9.34 13.17
CA THR A 28 8.81 -9.34 13.17
C THR A 28 8.25 -8.85 11.83
N ILE A 29 8.74 -7.72 11.31
CA ILE A 29 8.22 -7.16 10.05
C ILE A 29 8.62 -8.01 8.85
N VAL A 30 9.78 -8.67 8.86
CA VAL A 30 10.16 -9.65 7.82
C VAL A 30 9.19 -10.84 7.82
N GLU A 31 8.85 -11.39 8.98
CA GLU A 31 7.86 -12.46 9.10
C GLU A 31 6.47 -11.99 8.64
N VAL A 32 6.04 -10.79 9.06
CA VAL A 32 4.75 -10.21 8.67
C VAL A 32 4.66 -10.05 7.16
N ASN A 33 5.69 -9.49 6.53
CA ASN A 33 5.69 -9.24 5.08
C ASN A 33 5.79 -10.52 4.26
N THR A 34 6.37 -11.59 4.81
CA THR A 34 6.65 -12.82 4.06
C THR A 34 5.61 -13.90 4.33
N TYR A 35 5.43 -14.28 5.60
CA TYR A 35 4.59 -15.40 5.97
C TYR A 35 3.15 -14.96 6.21
N LEU A 36 2.92 -14.04 7.16
CA LEU A 36 1.56 -13.67 7.57
C LEU A 36 0.79 -12.95 6.46
N SER A 37 1.46 -12.07 5.70
CA SER A 37 0.86 -11.42 4.54
C SER A 37 0.45 -12.43 3.47
N SER A 38 1.27 -13.45 3.22
CA SER A 38 0.97 -14.48 2.20
C SER A 38 -0.21 -15.36 2.62
N VAL A 39 -0.18 -15.90 3.84
CA VAL A 39 -1.27 -16.74 4.36
C VAL A 39 -2.57 -15.95 4.45
N GLY A 40 -2.51 -14.71 4.94
CA GLY A 40 -3.67 -13.83 5.05
C GLY A 40 -4.25 -13.47 3.68
N PHE A 41 -3.39 -13.23 2.69
CA PHE A 41 -3.81 -12.98 1.33
C PHE A 41 -4.47 -14.21 0.69
N GLU A 42 -3.81 -15.36 0.71
CA GLU A 42 -4.30 -16.60 0.09
C GLU A 42 -5.62 -17.07 0.72
N SER A 43 -5.79 -16.87 2.02
CA SER A 43 -6.98 -17.32 2.77
C SER A 43 -8.09 -16.26 2.87
N GLY A 44 -7.79 -14.98 2.66
CA GLY A 44 -8.73 -13.86 2.80
C GLY A 44 -9.16 -13.22 1.47
N GLY A 45 -8.42 -13.42 0.38
CA GLY A 45 -8.74 -12.97 -0.97
C GLY A 45 -8.16 -11.60 -1.37
N LEU A 46 -8.24 -11.29 -2.68
CA LEU A 46 -7.95 -9.97 -3.24
C LEU A 46 -9.22 -9.12 -3.27
N ALA A 47 -9.11 -7.87 -2.82
CA ALA A 47 -10.18 -6.87 -2.91
C ALA A 47 -9.82 -5.75 -3.93
N ALA A 48 -10.53 -4.63 -3.84
CA ALA A 48 -10.43 -3.51 -4.79
C ALA A 48 -9.01 -2.98 -4.97
N ALA A 49 -8.17 -2.96 -3.92
CA ALA A 49 -6.81 -2.42 -3.98
C ALA A 49 -5.95 -3.07 -5.08
N HIS A 50 -6.01 -4.40 -5.20
CA HIS A 50 -5.23 -5.10 -6.22
C HIS A 50 -5.86 -5.00 -7.62
N ALA A 51 -7.18 -4.84 -7.72
CA ALA A 51 -7.82 -4.53 -9.01
C ALA A 51 -7.42 -3.14 -9.53
N ILE A 52 -7.41 -2.13 -8.65
CA ILE A 52 -6.94 -0.77 -8.97
C ILE A 52 -5.46 -0.79 -9.34
N GLN A 53 -4.63 -1.53 -8.59
CA GLN A 53 -3.20 -1.68 -8.87
C GLN A 53 -2.94 -2.30 -10.25
N LYS A 54 -3.76 -3.26 -10.69
CA LYS A 54 -3.69 -3.78 -12.07
C LYS A 54 -3.98 -2.69 -13.09
N GLY A 55 -4.90 -1.76 -12.80
CA GLY A 55 -5.18 -0.60 -13.65
C GLY A 55 -3.95 0.28 -13.88
N PHE A 56 -3.03 0.36 -12.91
CA PHE A 56 -1.79 1.14 -13.03
C PHE A 56 -0.81 0.56 -14.05
N THR A 57 -0.95 -0.72 -14.43
CA THR A 57 -0.14 -1.30 -15.53
C THR A 57 -0.37 -0.59 -16.85
N PHE A 58 -1.46 0.16 -16.98
CA PHE A 58 -1.74 0.93 -18.17
C PHE A 58 -1.23 2.38 -18.16
N ILE A 59 -0.58 2.81 -17.06
CA ILE A 59 -0.02 4.15 -16.86
C ILE A 59 1.51 4.00 -16.81
N PRO A 60 2.23 4.27 -17.91
CA PRO A 60 3.68 4.06 -17.99
C PRO A 60 4.48 4.73 -16.88
N GLN A 61 4.06 5.92 -16.45
CA GLN A 61 4.70 6.70 -15.38
C GLN A 61 4.71 5.96 -14.03
N LEU A 62 3.80 5.01 -13.83
CA LEU A 62 3.73 4.21 -12.60
C LEU A 62 4.51 2.90 -12.70
N HIS A 63 5.10 2.55 -13.85
CA HIS A 63 5.72 1.22 -14.04
C HIS A 63 6.89 0.98 -13.09
N ASP A 64 7.77 1.96 -12.92
CA ASP A 64 9.02 1.86 -12.15
C ASP A 64 8.81 1.87 -10.63
N LEU A 65 7.60 2.13 -10.14
CA LEU A 65 7.31 2.05 -8.71
C LEU A 65 7.32 0.60 -8.23
N TYR A 66 7.89 0.40 -7.04
CA TYR A 66 7.79 -0.88 -6.33
C TYR A 66 6.32 -1.29 -6.13
N HIS A 67 6.07 -2.60 -6.16
CA HIS A 67 4.72 -3.15 -6.00
C HIS A 67 4.05 -2.67 -4.71
N GLY A 68 4.77 -2.71 -3.58
CA GLY A 68 4.26 -2.26 -2.27
C GLY A 68 3.85 -0.79 -2.26
N ASN A 69 4.54 0.08 -3.01
CA ASN A 69 4.17 1.50 -3.11
C ASN A 69 2.83 1.68 -3.83
N LYS A 70 2.60 0.93 -4.91
CA LYS A 70 1.31 0.94 -5.63
C LYS A 70 0.19 0.42 -4.74
N VAL A 71 0.42 -0.72 -4.09
CA VAL A 71 -0.58 -1.37 -3.23
C VAL A 71 -0.94 -0.46 -2.05
N ALA A 72 0.02 0.20 -1.40
CA ALA A 72 -0.24 1.11 -0.29
C ALA A 72 -1.22 2.24 -0.67
N PHE A 73 -0.99 2.91 -1.81
CA PHE A 73 -1.91 3.92 -2.32
C PHE A 73 -3.28 3.33 -2.65
N CYS A 74 -3.30 2.18 -3.33
CA CYS A 74 -4.56 1.52 -3.69
C CYS A 74 -5.36 1.04 -2.47
N THR A 75 -4.71 0.68 -1.36
CA THR A 75 -5.35 0.37 -0.09
C THR A 75 -6.05 1.60 0.50
N LEU A 76 -5.42 2.78 0.45
CA LEU A 76 -6.08 4.03 0.87
C LEU A 76 -7.32 4.33 0.01
N VAL A 77 -7.22 4.12 -1.32
CA VAL A 77 -8.38 4.27 -2.21
C VAL A 77 -9.49 3.28 -1.86
N GLN A 78 -9.16 2.02 -1.59
CA GLN A 78 -10.14 1.02 -1.17
C GLN A 78 -10.84 1.42 0.14
N LEU A 79 -10.10 1.88 1.14
CA LEU A 79 -10.69 2.33 2.42
C LEU A 79 -11.67 3.49 2.23
N VAL A 80 -11.35 4.43 1.34
CA VAL A 80 -12.27 5.52 0.95
C VAL A 80 -13.51 4.98 0.24
N MET A 81 -13.36 3.97 -0.63
CA MET A 81 -14.50 3.35 -1.32
C MET A 81 -15.41 2.54 -0.38
N GLU A 82 -14.83 1.95 0.66
CA GLU A 82 -15.54 1.19 1.69
C GLU A 82 -16.24 2.08 2.74
N ASP A 83 -16.04 3.40 2.68
CA ASP A 83 -16.59 4.39 3.63
C ASP A 83 -16.25 4.02 5.09
N VAL A 84 -15.00 3.57 5.32
CA VAL A 84 -14.54 3.21 6.66
C VAL A 84 -14.54 4.43 7.60
N PRO A 85 -14.64 4.23 8.93
CA PRO A 85 -14.55 5.33 9.88
C PRO A 85 -13.30 6.18 9.66
N LYS A 86 -13.46 7.51 9.80
CA LYS A 86 -12.40 8.47 9.53
C LYS A 86 -11.13 8.18 10.34
N GLU A 87 -11.30 7.76 11.59
CA GLU A 87 -10.21 7.43 12.50
C GLU A 87 -9.39 6.23 11.99
N GLU A 88 -10.05 5.26 11.36
CA GLU A 88 -9.38 4.12 10.74
C GLU A 88 -8.55 4.55 9.53
N LEU A 89 -9.15 5.34 8.63
CA LEU A 89 -8.45 5.89 7.46
C LEU A 89 -7.24 6.75 7.87
N GLU A 90 -7.41 7.63 8.86
CA GLU A 90 -6.32 8.48 9.37
C GLU A 90 -5.20 7.65 10.00
N SER A 91 -5.52 6.52 10.66
CA SER A 91 -4.50 5.63 11.22
C SER A 91 -3.62 4.98 10.15
N VAL A 92 -4.22 4.56 9.04
CA VAL A 92 -3.51 3.94 7.90
C VAL A 92 -2.71 5.00 7.15
N LEU A 93 -3.30 6.17 6.91
CA LEU A 93 -2.63 7.29 6.25
C LEU A 93 -1.42 7.77 7.05
N LYS A 94 -1.56 7.90 8.38
CA LYS A 94 -0.44 8.26 9.25
C LYS A 94 0.68 7.21 9.21
N PHE A 95 0.33 5.92 9.26
CA PHE A 95 1.32 4.86 9.13
C PHE A 95 2.08 4.96 7.81
N CYS A 96 1.38 5.11 6.67
CA CYS A 96 2.00 5.27 5.36
C CYS A 96 3.00 6.44 5.36
N CYS A 97 2.62 7.60 5.88
CA CYS A 97 3.52 8.75 6.00
C CYS A 97 4.75 8.45 6.88
N ASP A 98 4.54 7.83 8.05
CA ASP A 98 5.62 7.52 8.99
C ASP A 98 6.66 6.56 8.36
N VAL A 99 6.21 5.54 7.61
CA VAL A 99 7.12 4.60 6.93
C VAL A 99 7.57 5.06 5.54
N GLY A 100 7.06 6.18 5.03
CA GLY A 100 7.45 6.76 3.73
C GLY A 100 6.82 6.08 2.51
N LEU A 101 5.63 5.51 2.68
CA LEU A 101 4.80 5.01 1.58
C LEU A 101 4.00 6.16 0.93
N PRO A 102 3.73 6.11 -0.39
CA PRO A 102 3.02 7.17 -1.08
C PRO A 102 1.55 7.25 -0.66
N VAL A 103 1.05 8.47 -0.47
CA VAL A 103 -0.35 8.73 -0.10
C VAL A 103 -1.10 9.57 -1.13
N CYS A 104 -0.40 10.13 -2.11
CA CYS A 104 -1.00 10.85 -3.24
C CYS A 104 -0.30 10.55 -4.57
N PHE A 105 -0.92 10.96 -5.69
CA PHE A 105 -0.36 10.73 -7.02
C PHE A 105 1.00 11.40 -7.24
N SER A 106 1.26 12.56 -6.63
CA SER A 106 2.57 13.21 -6.73
C SER A 106 3.68 12.42 -6.05
N ASP A 107 3.39 11.72 -4.94
CA ASP A 107 4.37 10.83 -4.27
C ASP A 107 4.73 9.63 -5.15
N MET A 108 3.83 9.27 -6.08
CA MET A 108 4.01 8.23 -7.08
C MET A 108 4.64 8.76 -8.39
N GLY A 109 5.04 10.03 -8.45
CA GLY A 109 5.61 10.65 -9.65
C GLY A 109 4.59 10.96 -10.76
N TYR A 110 3.29 10.84 -10.48
CA TYR A 110 2.21 11.10 -11.43
C TYR A 110 1.58 12.47 -11.19
N VAL A 111 2.30 13.53 -11.57
CA VAL A 111 1.93 14.93 -11.27
C VAL A 111 0.89 15.49 -12.25
N THR A 112 0.91 15.05 -13.52
CA THR A 112 -0.08 15.48 -14.52
C THR A 112 -1.16 14.41 -14.63
N LEU A 113 -2.33 14.71 -14.06
CA LEU A 113 -3.48 13.81 -14.10
C LEU A 113 -4.12 13.84 -15.49
N GLU A 114 -3.76 12.90 -16.35
CA GLU A 114 -4.51 12.67 -17.59
C GLU A 114 -5.80 11.91 -17.24
N HIS A 115 -6.86 12.68 -16.94
CA HIS A 115 -8.18 12.16 -16.52
C HIS A 115 -8.76 11.10 -17.48
N ASP A 116 -8.46 11.20 -18.77
CA ASP A 116 -8.91 10.25 -19.78
C ASP A 116 -8.25 8.87 -19.66
N LEU A 117 -6.98 8.81 -19.24
CA LEU A 117 -6.28 7.54 -18.99
C LEU A 117 -6.84 6.84 -17.75
N LEU A 118 -7.12 7.60 -16.69
CA LEU A 118 -7.73 7.07 -15.47
C LEU A 118 -9.14 6.51 -15.73
N ARG A 119 -9.99 7.25 -16.46
CA ARG A 119 -11.37 6.81 -16.76
C ARG A 119 -11.42 5.62 -17.73
N LYS A 120 -10.66 5.62 -18.82
CA LYS A 120 -10.77 4.59 -19.87
C LYS A 120 -10.22 3.23 -19.44
N LYS A 121 -9.24 3.20 -18.54
CA LYS A 121 -8.51 1.97 -18.19
C LYS A 121 -8.75 1.48 -16.77
N GLY A 122 -9.15 2.35 -15.84
CA GLY A 122 -9.61 1.95 -14.50
C GLY A 122 -10.91 1.13 -14.53
N TRP A 123 -11.81 1.40 -15.48
CA TRP A 123 -13.06 0.66 -15.66
C TRP A 123 -12.85 -0.80 -16.12
N ARG A 124 -11.84 -1.05 -16.96
CA ARG A 124 -11.58 -2.39 -17.55
C ARG A 124 -11.05 -3.43 -16.56
N THR A 125 -10.69 -3.03 -15.35
CA THR A 125 -10.11 -3.90 -14.30
C THR A 125 -11.11 -4.36 -13.25
N ILE A 126 -12.36 -3.89 -13.32
CA ILE A 126 -13.45 -4.23 -12.37
C ILE A 126 -14.43 -5.26 -12.99
N GLU A 127 -14.25 -5.60 -14.28
CA GLU A 127 -14.95 -6.71 -14.97
C GLU A 127 -14.09 -7.98 -15.03
#